data_AF-A0A1A8RP24-F1
#
_entry.id   AF-A0A1A8RP24-F1
#
_cell.length_a   1.000
_cell.length_b   1.000
_cell.length_c   1.000
_cell.angle_alpha   90.00
_cell.angle_beta   90.00
_cell.angle_gamma   90.00
#
_symmetry.space_group_name_H-M   'P 1'
#
loop_
_entity.id
_entity.type
_entity.pdbx_description
1 polymer ?
#
loop_
_entity_poly.entity_id
_entity_poly.type
_entity_poly.pdbx_seq_one_letter_code
_entity_poly.pdbx_strand_id
1 'polypeptide(L)'
;FTFLVVLGRKFFVFVAGNPNGAHQEIIDHLHHLGQVEVDSISVSDYLVVLCPIASRVETDINVALSSIPVDKPIILVVMHHTYDPHRNIADSWRHVQHPNVILTVDYLFHNGKLLHCDR
;
A
#
# COMPACT_ATOMS: atom_id res chain seq x y z
N PHE A 1 -0.75 8.16 12.02
CA PHE A 1 -0.15 9.23 11.20
C PHE A 1 1.13 9.86 11.78
N THR A 2 1.39 9.82 13.10
CA THR A 2 2.67 10.24 13.71
C THR A 2 3.90 9.45 13.20
N PHE A 3 3.68 8.22 12.73
CA PHE A 3 4.74 7.33 12.22
C PHE A 3 5.41 7.81 10.93
N LEU A 4 4.71 8.55 10.05
CA LEU A 4 5.29 9.04 8.79
C LEU A 4 6.42 10.06 9.04
N VAL A 5 6.30 10.88 10.08
CA VAL A 5 7.33 11.86 10.46
C VAL A 5 8.63 11.18 10.88
N VAL A 6 8.55 9.97 11.46
CA VAL A 6 9.72 9.19 11.87
C VAL A 6 10.42 8.54 10.68
N LEU A 7 9.68 8.23 9.62
CA LEU A 7 10.22 7.57 8.43
C LEU A 7 10.96 8.51 7.50
N GLY A 8 10.57 9.77 7.45
CA GLY A 8 11.15 10.75 6.54
C GLY A 8 10.07 11.47 5.75
N ARG A 9 10.43 12.00 4.57
CA ARG A 9 9.49 12.66 3.66
C ARG A 9 9.51 12.10 2.26
N LYS A 10 10.53 11.35 1.87
CA LYS A 10 10.69 10.83 0.52
C LYS A 10 10.18 9.40 0.45
N PHE A 11 9.29 9.12 -0.48
CA PHE A 11 8.76 7.79 -0.69
C PHE A 11 8.87 7.36 -2.14
N PHE A 12 9.11 6.07 -2.36
CA PHE A 12 9.07 5.48 -3.69
C PHE A 12 7.86 4.57 -3.78
N VAL A 13 7.12 4.69 -4.88
CA VAL A 13 5.93 3.88 -5.15
C VAL A 13 6.33 2.64 -5.95
N PHE A 14 6.13 1.46 -5.36
CA PHE A 14 6.27 0.18 -6.05
C PHE A 14 4.89 -0.41 -6.32
N VAL A 15 4.59 -0.66 -7.59
CA VAL A 15 3.29 -1.20 -8.01
C VAL A 15 3.47 -2.66 -8.40
N ALA A 16 2.95 -3.58 -7.59
CA ALA A 16 3.05 -5.02 -7.82
C ALA A 16 1.94 -5.56 -8.74
N GLY A 17 1.59 -4.83 -9.80
CA GLY A 17 0.49 -5.19 -10.71
C GLY A 17 -0.10 -3.99 -11.43
N ASN A 18 -1.35 -4.11 -11.89
CA ASN A 18 -2.10 -3.00 -12.46
C ASN A 18 -3.11 -2.45 -11.44
N PRO A 19 -2.89 -1.24 -10.87
CA PRO A 19 -3.75 -0.65 -9.86
C PRO A 19 -4.95 0.11 -10.47
N ASN A 20 -5.15 0.13 -11.79
CA ASN A 20 -6.28 0.79 -12.46
C ASN A 20 -6.51 2.26 -12.05
N GLY A 21 -5.44 3.00 -11.73
CA GLY A 21 -5.54 4.41 -11.30
C GLY A 21 -5.96 4.63 -9.84
N ALA A 22 -6.43 3.60 -9.14
CA ALA A 22 -6.84 3.66 -7.72
C ALA A 22 -5.78 4.23 -6.78
N HIS A 23 -4.53 3.97 -7.12
CA HIS A 23 -3.36 4.41 -6.37
C HIS A 23 -3.12 5.92 -6.38
N GLN A 24 -3.71 6.66 -7.33
CA GLN A 24 -3.54 8.11 -7.40
C GLN A 24 -4.08 8.79 -6.15
N GLU A 25 -5.25 8.40 -5.63
CA GLU A 25 -5.81 8.99 -4.41
C GLU A 25 -4.90 8.79 -3.19
N ILE A 26 -4.17 7.67 -3.14
CA ILE A 26 -3.21 7.40 -2.06
C ILE A 26 -1.99 8.32 -2.20
N ILE A 27 -1.48 8.48 -3.42
CA ILE A 27 -0.34 9.36 -3.71
C ILE A 27 -0.72 10.82 -3.43
N ASP A 28 -1.90 11.27 -3.89
CA ASP A 28 -2.43 12.60 -3.60
C ASP A 28 -2.60 12.84 -2.10
N HIS A 29 -3.07 11.84 -1.36
CA HIS A 29 -3.16 11.94 0.10
C HIS A 29 -1.77 12.06 0.75
N LEU A 30 -0.76 11.33 0.27
CA LEU A 30 0.63 11.45 0.74
C LEU A 30 1.21 12.84 0.42
N HIS A 31 0.94 13.38 -0.78
CA HIS A 31 1.35 14.73 -1.15
C HIS A 31 0.71 15.81 -0.26
N HIS A 32 -0.59 15.69 0.05
CA HIS A 32 -1.26 16.59 1.00
C HIS A 32 -0.66 16.52 2.41
N LEU A 33 -0.09 15.38 2.80
CA LEU A 33 0.64 15.21 4.06
C LEU A 33 2.09 15.72 4.00
N GLY A 34 2.50 16.36 2.90
CA GLY A 34 3.84 16.91 2.72
C GLY A 34 4.92 15.87 2.44
N GLN A 35 4.52 14.67 2.00
CA GLN A 35 5.43 13.65 1.50
C GLN A 35 5.80 13.94 0.04
N VAL A 36 6.96 13.49 -0.39
CA VAL A 36 7.54 13.73 -1.71
C VAL A 36 7.80 12.39 -2.38
N GLU A 37 7.14 12.15 -3.51
CA GLU A 37 7.43 10.99 -4.35
C GLU A 37 8.81 11.16 -5.01
N VAL A 38 9.61 10.09 -5.01
CA VAL A 38 10.91 10.03 -5.69
C VAL A 38 10.91 8.91 -6.73
N ASP A 39 11.72 9.08 -7.76
CA ASP A 39 11.87 8.15 -8.89
C ASP A 39 12.79 6.96 -8.63
N SER A 40 13.47 6.92 -7.48
CA SER A 40 14.42 5.85 -7.15
C SER A 40 14.34 5.40 -5.70
N ILE A 41 14.37 4.07 -5.51
CA ILE A 41 14.40 3.44 -4.19
C ILE A 41 15.62 3.87 -3.40
N SER A 42 16.77 4.16 -4.03
CA SER A 42 17.99 4.52 -3.30
C SER A 42 17.85 5.82 -2.52
N VAL A 43 17.12 6.79 -3.07
CA VAL A 43 16.94 8.14 -2.48
C VAL A 43 15.66 8.29 -1.66
N SER A 44 14.80 7.26 -1.63
CA SER A 44 13.62 7.24 -0.78
C SER A 44 13.97 6.93 0.67
N ASP A 45 13.20 7.47 1.61
CA ASP A 45 13.33 7.11 3.02
C ASP A 45 12.55 5.82 3.32
N TYR A 46 11.41 5.63 2.66
CA TYR A 46 10.57 4.44 2.77
C TYR A 46 9.92 4.06 1.42
N LEU A 47 9.28 2.90 1.39
CA LEU A 47 8.63 2.33 0.22
C LEU A 47 7.12 2.27 0.43
N VAL A 48 6.35 2.62 -0.59
CA VAL A 48 4.89 2.42 -0.64
C VAL A 48 4.61 1.34 -1.66
N VAL A 49 4.16 0.18 -1.20
CA VAL A 49 3.93 -1.01 -2.03
C VAL A 49 2.44 -1.15 -2.28
N LEU A 50 2.03 -0.96 -3.53
CA LEU A 50 0.64 -1.10 -3.95
C LEU A 50 0.44 -2.53 -4.46
N CYS A 51 -0.33 -3.31 -3.72
CA CYS A 51 -0.58 -4.71 -3.99
C CYS A 51 -2.07 -4.93 -4.29
N PRO A 52 -2.49 -4.85 -5.57
CA PRO A 52 -3.83 -5.23 -5.96
C PRO A 52 -4.02 -6.75 -5.83
N ILE A 53 -5.03 -7.16 -5.07
CA ILE A 53 -5.35 -8.56 -4.86
C ILE A 53 -6.09 -9.09 -6.09
N ALA A 54 -5.39 -9.88 -6.89
CA ALA A 54 -5.93 -10.51 -8.09
C ALA A 54 -6.46 -11.93 -7.83
N SER A 55 -5.83 -12.66 -6.89
CA SER A 55 -6.16 -14.06 -6.64
C SER A 55 -6.31 -14.37 -5.16
N ARG A 56 -5.25 -14.17 -4.36
CA ARG A 56 -5.20 -14.51 -2.94
C ARG A 56 -4.31 -13.54 -2.20
N VAL A 57 -4.84 -12.94 -1.14
CA VAL A 57 -4.18 -11.90 -0.32
C VAL A 57 -2.74 -12.28 0.04
N GLU A 58 -2.53 -13.45 0.65
CA GLU A 58 -1.20 -13.89 1.09
C GLU A 58 -0.22 -14.07 -0.09
N THR A 59 -0.67 -14.70 -1.17
CA THR A 59 0.19 -14.99 -2.33
C THR A 59 0.60 -13.71 -3.04
N ASP A 60 -0.37 -12.84 -3.32
CA ASP A 60 -0.14 -11.56 -3.99
C ASP A 60 0.78 -10.66 -3.14
N ILE A 61 0.59 -10.60 -1.82
CA ILE A 61 1.47 -9.87 -0.90
C ILE A 61 2.89 -10.44 -0.91
N ASN A 62 3.04 -11.76 -0.82
CA ASN A 62 4.36 -12.38 -0.76
C ASN A 62 5.15 -12.16 -2.07
N VAL A 63 4.48 -12.25 -3.22
CA VAL A 63 5.09 -11.93 -4.53
C VAL A 63 5.49 -10.46 -4.62
N ALA A 64 4.63 -9.54 -4.15
CA ALA A 64 4.92 -8.12 -4.13
C ALA A 64 6.15 -7.79 -3.27
N LEU A 65 6.21 -8.34 -2.06
CA LEU A 65 7.30 -8.08 -1.11
C LEU A 65 8.60 -8.78 -1.52
N SER A 66 8.54 -10.00 -2.07
CA SER A 66 9.73 -10.70 -2.58
C SER A 66 10.38 -10.00 -3.78
N SER A 67 9.68 -9.08 -4.45
CA SER A 67 10.21 -8.33 -5.58
C SER A 67 10.99 -7.08 -5.15
N ILE A 68 11.03 -6.78 -3.85
CA ILE A 68 11.66 -5.57 -3.30
C ILE A 68 13.06 -5.95 -2.81
N PRO A 69 14.12 -5.46 -3.48
CA PRO A 69 15.49 -5.87 -3.16
C PRO A 69 16.09 -5.17 -1.93
N VAL A 70 15.30 -4.43 -1.15
CA VAL A 70 15.83 -3.40 -0.23
C VAL A 70 15.26 -3.52 1.18
N ASP A 71 16.15 -3.44 2.16
CA ASP A 71 15.84 -3.41 3.59
C ASP A 71 15.47 -1.97 4.03
N LYS A 72 14.36 -1.47 3.49
CA LYS A 72 13.80 -0.16 3.87
C LYS A 72 12.41 -0.34 4.47
N PRO A 73 11.93 0.60 5.31
CA PRO A 73 10.57 0.54 5.82
C PRO A 73 9.56 0.51 4.68
N ILE A 74 8.57 -0.37 4.79
CA ILE A 74 7.54 -0.61 3.78
C ILE A 74 6.18 -0.27 4.37
N ILE A 75 5.44 0.56 3.65
CA ILE A 75 4.00 0.74 3.80
C ILE A 75 3.33 -0.12 2.73
N LEU A 76 2.69 -1.19 3.14
CA LEU A 76 1.97 -2.08 2.24
C LEU A 76 0.52 -1.61 2.12
N VAL A 77 0.11 -1.26 0.91
CA VAL A 77 -1.28 -0.96 0.58
C VAL A 77 -1.85 -2.17 -0.15
N VAL A 78 -2.78 -2.85 0.50
CA VAL A 78 -3.46 -4.01 -0.06
C VAL A 78 -4.77 -3.54 -0.69
N MET A 79 -4.89 -3.63 -2.02
CA MET A 79 -6.07 -3.18 -2.73
C MET A 79 -6.98 -4.38 -3.00
N HIS A 80 -8.04 -4.52 -2.20
CA HIS A 80 -9.04 -5.56 -2.36
C HIS A 80 -10.11 -5.11 -3.34
N HIS A 81 -10.32 -5.88 -4.40
CA HIS A 81 -11.50 -5.71 -5.23
C HIS A 81 -12.69 -6.39 -4.52
N THR A 82 -13.60 -5.58 -3.96
CA THR A 82 -14.79 -6.10 -3.26
C THR A 82 -16.06 -5.59 -3.89
N TYR A 83 -17.05 -6.47 -4.05
CA TYR A 83 -18.41 -6.07 -4.40
C TYR A 83 -19.17 -5.53 -3.17
N ASP A 84 -18.66 -5.77 -1.97
CA ASP A 84 -19.34 -5.49 -0.71
C ASP A 84 -18.48 -4.59 0.21
N PRO A 85 -18.92 -3.35 0.51
CA PRO A 85 -18.23 -2.39 1.38
C PRO A 85 -18.14 -2.85 2.84
N HIS A 86 -19.00 -3.78 3.27
CA HIS A 86 -19.12 -4.25 4.64
C HIS A 86 -18.46 -5.62 4.85
N ARG A 87 -17.86 -6.20 3.79
CA ARG A 87 -17.13 -7.45 3.89
C ARG A 87 -15.98 -7.24 4.85
N ASN A 88 -16.04 -7.95 5.98
CA ASN A 88 -14.94 -8.05 6.94
C ASN A 88 -13.67 -8.40 6.17
N ILE A 89 -12.85 -7.39 5.87
CA ILE A 89 -11.51 -7.59 5.38
C ILE A 89 -10.84 -8.35 6.51
N ALA A 90 -10.53 -9.61 6.28
CA ALA A 90 -9.77 -10.38 7.23
C ALA A 90 -8.41 -9.70 7.31
N ASP A 91 -8.25 -8.84 8.32
CA ASP A 91 -7.02 -8.18 8.77
C ASP A 91 -5.78 -8.60 7.96
N SER A 92 -5.53 -7.94 6.83
CA SER A 92 -4.49 -8.40 5.91
C SER A 92 -3.12 -8.33 6.57
N TRP A 93 -2.97 -7.47 7.59
CA TRP A 93 -1.80 -7.43 8.47
C TRP A 93 -1.44 -8.80 9.07
N ARG A 94 -2.42 -9.69 9.30
CA ARG A 94 -2.15 -11.06 9.81
C ARG A 94 -1.39 -11.93 8.82
N HIS A 95 -1.44 -11.59 7.54
CA HIS A 95 -0.75 -12.29 6.46
C HIS A 95 0.57 -11.60 6.09
N VAL A 96 0.87 -10.47 6.72
CA VAL A 96 2.14 -9.74 6.53
C VAL A 96 3.15 -10.28 7.54
N GLN A 97 4.05 -11.14 7.06
CA GLN A 97 5.16 -11.67 7.87
C GLN A 97 6.50 -10.96 7.61
N HIS A 98 6.50 -9.92 6.78
CA HIS A 98 7.73 -9.26 6.36
C HIS A 98 8.16 -8.22 7.41
N PRO A 99 9.35 -8.35 8.02
CA PRO A 99 9.77 -7.53 9.16
C PRO A 99 9.90 -6.04 8.81
N ASN A 100 10.14 -5.72 7.54
CA ASN A 100 10.27 -4.35 7.06
C ASN A 100 8.91 -3.67 6.82
N VAL A 101 7.79 -4.40 6.86
CA VAL A 101 6.47 -3.80 6.75
C VAL A 101 6.06 -3.23 8.10
N ILE A 102 6.01 -1.90 8.14
CA ILE A 102 5.71 -1.12 9.34
C ILE A 102 4.24 -0.71 9.43
N LEU A 103 3.54 -0.71 8.29
CA LEU A 103 2.14 -0.31 8.18
C LEU A 103 1.49 -1.07 7.03
N THR A 104 0.34 -1.65 7.31
CA THR A 104 -0.54 -2.26 6.31
C THR A 104 -1.81 -1.43 6.23
N VAL A 105 -2.17 -1.00 5.02
CA VAL A 105 -3.38 -0.24 4.72
C VAL A 105 -4.24 -1.07 3.79
N ASP A 106 -5.41 -1.46 4.26
CA ASP A 106 -6.40 -2.15 3.44
C ASP A 106 -7.26 -1.15 2.68
N TYR A 107 -7.28 -1.24 1.36
CA TYR A 107 -8.02 -0.36 0.47
C TYR A 107 -9.08 -1.17 -0.29
N LEU A 108 -10.35 -0.82 -0.12
CA LEU A 108 -11.46 -1.49 -0.79
C LEU A 108 -11.85 -0.71 -2.05
N PHE A 109 -11.77 -1.37 -3.20
CA PHE A 109 -12.27 -0.82 -4.46
C PHE A 109 -13.52 -1.55 -4.94
N HIS A 110 -14.50 -0.78 -5.39
CA HIS A 110 -15.70 -1.29 -6.04
C HIS A 110 -15.92 -0.58 -7.38
N ASN A 111 -15.86 -1.33 -8.49
CA ASN A 111 -16.15 -0.81 -9.84
C ASN A 111 -15.34 0.44 -10.24
N GLY A 112 -14.07 0.53 -9.83
CA GLY A 112 -13.20 1.68 -10.15
C GLY A 112 -13.51 2.96 -9.38
N LYS A 113 -14.35 2.89 -8.32
CA LYS A 113 -14.59 3.99 -7.40
C LYS A 113 -14.24 3.60 -5.97
N LEU A 114 -13.74 4.59 -5.25
CA LEU A 114 -13.41 4.48 -3.85
C LEU A 114 -14.66 4.48 -2.99
N LEU A 115 -14.81 3.42 -2.20
CA LEU A 115 -15.82 3.36 -1.16
C LEU A 115 -15.20 4.00 0.08
N HIS A 116 -15.63 5.22 0.40
CA HIS A 116 -15.28 5.83 1.67
C HIS A 116 -15.95 5.01 2.77
N CYS A 117 -15.15 4.26 3.54
CA CYS A 117 -15.63 3.65 4.77
C CYS A 117 -15.77 4.76 5.81
N ASP A 118 -17.00 5.23 6.03
CA ASP A 118 -17.36 5.95 7.25
C ASP A 118 -17.27 4.97 8.42
N ARG A 119 -16.17 5.02 9.19
CA ARG A 119 -16.19 4.52 10.56
C ARG A 119 -15.15 5.15 11.47
#